data_AF-A0AAD4LM82-F1
#
_entry.id   AF-A0AAD4LM82-F1
#
_cell.length_a   1.000
_cell.length_b   1.000
_cell.length_c   1.000
_cell.angle_alpha   90.00
_cell.angle_beta   90.00
_cell.angle_gamma   90.00
#
_symmetry.space_group_name_H-M   'P 1'
#
loop_
_entity.id
_entity.type
_entity.pdbx_description
1 polymer ?
#
loop_
_entity_poly.entity_id
_entity_poly.type
_entity_poly.pdbx_seq_one_letter_code
_entity_poly.pdbx_strand_id
1 'polypeptide(L)'
;MAELGGAVFSDNPLVPIDGEPKIDAHEDLLCRQILDDWVLPEEVVLGIFYFYKLDCHCPRTAWEWGKQWPKLAQVCRQWRTVIFASQRRLDLRLLCTQKSVPETLELWPAIPISMRPDRMMSPFPDDDISALRQHDRFCEISLRVHGPLFERICQIMQGPFPLLEELSLCSTEETVRVLPSTFLGGSAPRLRVLSLSGIVFPELPRLLSSASDLVHLYLQQRVSSIEYISPEALVSGLSASTRLKYLSVYFARAKSRSNTRDTVPTTVGIPLSSPHLQILGSAAHASI
;
A
#
# COMPACT_ATOMS: atom_id res chain seq x y z
N MET A 1 -0.77 -33.90 -35.42
CA MET A 1 -0.18 -35.00 -34.65
C MET A 1 1.29 -34.67 -34.44
N ALA A 2 1.63 -34.16 -33.27
CA ALA A 2 3.01 -33.99 -32.81
C ALA A 2 2.97 -34.13 -31.29
N GLU A 3 3.61 -35.18 -30.79
CA GLU A 3 3.74 -35.51 -29.37
C GLU A 3 4.74 -34.53 -28.72
N LEU A 4 4.35 -33.92 -27.60
CA LEU A 4 5.24 -33.19 -26.71
C LEU A 4 5.53 -34.08 -25.50
N GLY A 5 6.81 -34.38 -25.32
CA GLY A 5 7.34 -35.24 -24.27
C GLY A 5 7.09 -34.70 -22.86
N GLY A 6 6.64 -35.59 -21.99
CA GLY A 6 6.50 -35.35 -20.56
C GLY A 6 7.87 -35.29 -19.89
N ALA A 7 8.16 -34.16 -19.25
CA ALA A 7 9.25 -34.06 -18.29
C ALA A 7 8.83 -34.75 -16.98
N VAL A 8 9.53 -35.83 -16.65
CA VAL A 8 9.42 -36.55 -15.38
C VAL A 8 10.04 -35.66 -14.30
N PHE A 9 9.21 -35.13 -13.40
CA PHE A 9 9.68 -34.55 -12.15
C PHE A 9 10.13 -35.71 -11.23
N SER A 10 11.43 -35.81 -10.97
CA SER A 10 11.96 -36.69 -9.93
C SER A 10 11.51 -36.17 -8.56
N ASP A 11 10.67 -36.96 -7.89
CA ASP A 11 10.43 -36.88 -6.45
C ASP A 11 11.74 -37.21 -5.72
N ASN A 12 12.48 -36.17 -5.34
CA ASN A 12 13.51 -36.30 -4.31
C ASN A 12 12.82 -36.27 -2.94
N PRO A 13 12.88 -37.36 -2.15
CA PRO A 13 12.35 -37.35 -0.80
C PRO A 13 13.09 -36.31 0.05
N LEU A 14 12.33 -35.39 0.64
CA LEU A 14 12.82 -34.43 1.63
C LEU A 14 13.39 -35.23 2.80
N VAL A 15 14.71 -35.13 3.00
CA VAL A 15 15.39 -35.68 4.18
C VAL A 15 14.87 -34.92 5.41
N PRO A 16 14.34 -35.60 6.45
CA PRO A 16 13.92 -34.96 7.69
C PRO A 16 15.14 -34.27 8.33
N ILE A 17 15.04 -32.97 8.56
CA ILE A 17 16.00 -32.26 9.39
C ILE A 17 15.62 -32.55 10.84
N ASP A 18 16.12 -33.68 11.36
CA ASP A 18 15.99 -34.07 12.77
C ASP A 18 16.79 -33.08 13.64
N GLY A 19 16.09 -32.09 14.20
CA GLY A 19 16.70 -31.10 15.07
C GLY A 19 15.75 -30.04 15.62
N GLU A 20 14.44 -30.29 15.68
CA GLU A 20 13.57 -29.41 16.49
C GLU A 20 13.95 -29.56 17.97
N PRO A 21 14.31 -28.47 18.66
CA PRO A 21 14.57 -28.54 20.09
C PRO A 21 13.28 -28.95 20.79
N LYS A 22 13.30 -30.13 21.44
CA LYS A 22 12.26 -30.54 22.40
C LYS A 22 12.30 -29.56 23.56
N ILE A 23 11.47 -28.53 23.49
CA ILE A 23 11.16 -27.69 24.64
C ILE A 23 10.47 -28.60 25.66
N ASP A 24 11.08 -28.75 26.83
CA ASP A 24 10.61 -29.66 27.86
C ASP A 24 9.24 -29.19 28.38
N ALA A 25 8.27 -30.10 28.53
CA ALA A 25 6.90 -29.74 28.93
C ALA A 25 6.84 -29.04 30.31
N HIS A 26 7.90 -29.20 31.11
CA HIS A 26 8.10 -28.55 32.38
C HIS A 26 8.50 -27.06 32.25
N GLU A 27 9.27 -26.68 31.23
CA GLU A 27 9.63 -25.27 30.99
C GLU A 27 8.44 -24.45 30.49
N ASP A 28 7.55 -25.05 29.67
CA ASP A 28 6.30 -24.39 29.24
C ASP A 28 5.36 -24.14 30.43
N LEU A 29 5.30 -25.08 31.40
CA LEU A 29 4.48 -24.93 32.60
C LEU A 29 5.01 -23.82 33.52
N LEU A 30 6.33 -23.77 33.74
CA LEU A 30 6.99 -22.73 34.54
C LEU A 30 6.86 -21.35 33.91
N CYS A 31 7.00 -21.24 32.58
CA CYS A 31 6.79 -19.97 31.89
C CYS A 31 5.36 -19.47 32.06
N ARG A 32 4.34 -20.34 31.93
CA ARG A 32 2.94 -19.95 32.17
C ARG A 32 2.70 -19.50 33.60
N GLN A 33 3.25 -20.20 34.58
CA GLN A 33 3.04 -19.90 35.99
C GLN A 33 3.74 -18.62 36.44
N ILE A 34 4.92 -18.31 35.88
CA ILE A 34 5.62 -17.03 36.10
C ILE A 34 4.87 -15.86 35.43
N LEU A 35 4.29 -16.09 34.24
CA LEU A 35 3.52 -15.07 33.53
C LEU A 35 2.18 -14.74 34.21
N ASP A 36 1.57 -15.68 34.93
CA ASP A 36 0.30 -15.44 35.63
C ASP A 36 0.46 -14.61 36.92
N ASP A 37 1.63 -14.65 37.58
CA ASP A 37 1.90 -13.86 38.80
C ASP A 37 2.46 -12.44 38.51
N TRP A 38 2.97 -12.19 37.31
CA TRP A 38 3.54 -10.89 36.93
C TRP A 38 2.50 -9.97 36.30
N VAL A 39 1.71 -9.32 37.16
CA VAL A 39 0.86 -8.20 36.73
C VAL A 39 1.75 -6.98 36.48
N LEU A 40 2.23 -6.84 35.25
CA LEU A 40 2.93 -5.63 34.82
C LEU A 40 1.95 -4.44 34.79
N PRO A 41 2.33 -3.24 35.28
CA PRO A 41 1.51 -2.04 35.09
C PRO A 41 1.23 -1.77 33.62
N GLU A 42 0.06 -1.21 33.30
CA GLU A 42 -0.36 -0.97 31.90
C GLU A 42 0.63 -0.09 31.14
N GLU A 43 1.25 0.87 31.82
CA GLU A 43 2.26 1.77 31.28
C GLU A 43 3.53 1.04 30.86
N VAL A 44 3.93 0.01 31.61
CA VAL A 44 5.10 -0.82 31.31
C VAL A 44 4.81 -1.68 30.08
N VAL A 45 3.64 -2.33 30.04
CA VAL A 45 3.19 -3.13 28.89
C VAL A 45 3.11 -2.26 27.63
N LEU A 46 2.54 -1.07 27.74
CA LEU A 46 2.48 -0.12 26.63
C LEU A 46 3.86 0.36 26.19
N GLY A 47 4.76 0.61 27.14
CA GLY A 47 6.15 0.93 26.89
C GLY A 47 6.84 -0.17 26.07
N ILE A 48 6.66 -1.43 26.44
CA ILE A 48 7.17 -2.59 25.70
C ILE A 48 6.66 -2.57 24.26
N PHE A 49 5.35 -2.42 24.02
CA PHE A 49 4.82 -2.35 22.65
C PHE A 49 5.35 -1.17 21.85
N TYR A 50 5.53 -0.03 22.51
CA TYR A 50 6.12 1.13 21.88
C TYR A 50 7.56 0.85 21.45
N PHE A 51 8.37 0.19 22.29
CA PHE A 51 9.72 -0.25 21.92
C PHE A 51 9.71 -1.24 20.74
N TYR A 52 8.86 -2.28 20.77
CA TYR A 52 8.73 -3.22 19.64
C TYR A 52 8.36 -2.51 18.34
N LYS A 53 7.46 -1.54 18.41
CA LYS A 53 7.09 -0.71 17.25
C LYS A 53 8.28 0.13 16.76
N LEU A 54 9.04 0.74 17.68
CA LEU A 54 10.22 1.55 17.34
C LEU A 54 11.33 0.70 16.71
N ASP A 55 11.59 -0.50 17.23
CA ASP A 55 12.56 -1.43 16.64
C ASP A 55 12.14 -1.87 15.23
N CYS A 56 10.84 -1.85 14.95
CA CYS A 56 10.28 -2.07 13.61
C CYS A 56 10.31 -0.82 12.70
N HIS A 57 10.88 0.33 13.10
CA HIS A 57 10.83 1.57 12.30
C HIS A 57 11.80 1.65 11.12
N CYS A 58 12.52 0.58 10.76
CA CYS A 58 13.08 0.57 9.41
C CYS A 58 11.88 0.67 8.43
N PRO A 59 11.86 1.60 7.48
CA PRO A 59 10.76 1.69 6.50
C PRO A 59 10.53 0.37 5.75
N ARG A 60 11.56 -0.48 5.69
CA ARG A 60 11.51 -1.83 5.14
C ARG A 60 10.80 -2.86 6.04
N THR A 61 10.67 -2.62 7.34
CA THR A 61 10.09 -3.54 8.33
C THR A 61 8.90 -2.97 9.09
N ALA A 62 8.49 -1.72 8.86
CA ALA A 62 7.32 -1.14 9.52
C ALA A 62 6.03 -1.96 9.36
N TRP A 63 5.90 -2.74 8.29
CA TRP A 63 4.79 -3.67 8.07
C TRP A 63 4.90 -4.97 8.90
N GLU A 64 6.09 -5.32 9.40
CA GLU A 64 6.30 -6.46 10.29
C GLU A 64 5.58 -6.24 11.62
N TRP A 65 5.52 -5.00 12.11
CA TRP A 65 4.70 -4.65 13.28
C TRP A 65 3.26 -5.13 13.11
N GLY A 66 2.67 -4.88 11.94
CA GLY A 66 1.31 -5.33 11.57
C GLY A 66 1.12 -6.85 11.62
N LYS A 67 2.20 -7.63 11.45
CA LYS A 67 2.19 -9.09 11.56
C LYS A 67 2.47 -9.60 12.98
N GLN A 68 3.20 -8.83 13.79
CA GLN A 68 3.67 -9.26 15.11
C GLN A 68 2.68 -8.92 16.21
N TRP A 69 2.09 -7.71 16.20
CA TRP A 69 1.22 -7.28 17.28
C TRP A 69 0.01 -8.20 17.52
N PRO A 70 -0.60 -8.86 16.50
CA PRO A 70 -1.68 -9.81 16.75
C PRO A 70 -1.24 -11.00 17.61
N LYS A 71 0.03 -11.45 17.47
CA LYS A 71 0.62 -12.50 18.32
C LYS A 71 0.81 -11.99 19.74
N LEU A 72 1.25 -10.75 19.90
CA LEU A 72 1.41 -10.11 21.22
C LEU A 72 0.05 -9.96 21.94
N ALA A 73 -1.02 -9.65 21.19
CA ALA A 73 -2.38 -9.61 21.71
C ALA A 73 -2.94 -10.98 22.11
N GLN A 74 -2.26 -12.07 21.76
CA GLN A 74 -2.62 -13.44 22.17
C GLN A 74 -1.86 -13.93 23.40
N VAL A 75 -0.83 -13.21 23.88
CA VAL A 75 0.00 -13.64 25.03
C VAL A 75 -0.86 -13.80 26.29
N CYS A 76 -1.59 -12.76 26.68
CA CYS A 76 -2.54 -12.84 27.79
C CYS A 76 -3.65 -11.79 27.64
N ARG A 77 -4.72 -11.92 28.45
CA ARG A 77 -5.89 -11.02 28.41
C ARG A 77 -5.51 -9.57 28.71
N GLN A 78 -4.59 -9.33 29.65
CA GLN A 78 -4.16 -7.99 30.01
C GLN A 78 -3.48 -7.28 28.84
N TRP A 79 -2.56 -7.96 28.15
CA TRP A 79 -1.86 -7.42 26.98
C TRP A 79 -2.85 -7.05 25.88
N ARG A 80 -3.80 -7.95 25.59
CA ARG A 80 -4.88 -7.69 24.63
C ARG A 80 -5.66 -6.42 24.97
N THR A 81 -6.04 -6.24 26.24
CA THR A 81 -6.76 -5.07 26.73
C THR A 81 -5.94 -3.79 26.55
N VAL A 82 -4.68 -3.78 26.96
CA VAL A 82 -3.79 -2.61 26.86
C VAL A 82 -3.56 -2.23 25.39
N ILE A 83 -3.29 -3.20 24.52
CA ILE A 83 -3.12 -3.01 23.07
C ILE A 83 -4.37 -2.34 22.48
N PHE A 84 -5.56 -2.90 22.76
CA PHE A 84 -6.79 -2.38 22.19
C PHE A 84 -7.23 -1.03 22.78
N ALA A 85 -6.97 -0.77 24.05
CA ALA A 85 -7.17 0.55 24.65
C ALA A 85 -6.22 1.60 24.04
N SER A 86 -5.06 1.16 23.54
CA SER A 86 -4.00 2.02 23.00
C SER A 86 -3.88 2.01 21.47
N GLN A 87 -4.95 1.61 20.75
CA GLN A 87 -4.95 1.49 19.29
C GLN A 87 -4.31 2.68 18.55
N ARG A 88 -4.73 3.91 18.90
CA ARG A 88 -4.23 5.14 18.25
C ARG A 88 -2.78 5.45 18.61
N ARG A 89 -2.38 5.23 19.86
CA ARG A 89 -1.00 5.48 20.33
C ARG A 89 -0.01 4.53 19.66
N LEU A 90 -0.43 3.29 19.48
CA LEU A 90 0.37 2.25 18.84
C LEU A 90 0.24 2.25 17.31
N ASP A 91 -0.61 3.07 16.71
CA ASP A 91 -0.93 3.05 15.26
C ASP A 91 -1.22 1.60 14.80
N LEU A 92 -2.12 0.93 15.53
CA LEU A 92 -2.47 -0.45 15.22
C LEU A 92 -3.23 -0.50 13.90
N ARG A 93 -2.73 -1.31 12.99
CA ARG A 93 -3.35 -1.61 11.70
C ARG A 93 -3.35 -3.12 11.51
N LEU A 94 -4.47 -3.64 11.01
CA LEU A 94 -4.56 -5.03 10.58
C LEU A 94 -3.98 -5.13 9.17
N LEU A 95 -2.96 -5.96 9.01
CA LEU A 95 -2.40 -6.22 7.69
C LEU A 95 -3.27 -7.26 6.97
N CYS A 96 -3.96 -6.83 5.93
CA CYS A 96 -4.64 -7.73 5.01
C CYS A 96 -3.59 -8.36 4.08
N THR A 97 -3.33 -9.64 4.29
CA THR A 97 -2.43 -10.48 3.48
C THR A 97 -3.23 -11.52 2.70
N GLN A 98 -2.59 -12.15 1.71
CA GLN A 98 -3.20 -13.24 0.94
C GLN A 98 -3.71 -14.41 1.78
N LYS A 99 -3.16 -14.61 2.99
CA LYS A 99 -3.54 -15.72 3.88
C LYS A 99 -4.59 -15.33 4.92
N SER A 100 -4.84 -14.04 5.11
CA SER A 100 -5.84 -13.60 6.08
C SER A 100 -7.21 -13.68 5.44
N VAL A 101 -7.93 -14.77 5.75
CA VAL A 101 -9.30 -14.98 5.29
C VAL A 101 -10.18 -13.83 5.78
N PRO A 102 -11.05 -13.25 4.92
CA PRO A 102 -11.99 -12.19 5.30
C PRO A 102 -12.79 -12.47 6.57
N GLU A 103 -13.12 -13.74 6.82
CA GLU A 103 -13.80 -14.24 8.02
C GLU A 103 -13.09 -13.83 9.32
N THR A 104 -11.76 -13.76 9.30
CA THR A 104 -11.00 -13.36 10.49
C THR A 104 -11.11 -11.87 10.79
N LEU A 105 -11.40 -11.02 9.79
CA LEU A 105 -11.49 -9.56 9.97
C LEU A 105 -12.71 -9.15 10.81
N GLU A 106 -13.76 -9.98 10.84
CA GLU A 106 -14.96 -9.76 11.65
C GLU A 106 -14.72 -10.03 13.14
N LEU A 107 -13.72 -10.83 13.48
CA LEU A 107 -13.37 -11.16 14.88
C LEU A 107 -12.55 -10.06 15.56
N TRP A 108 -11.96 -9.14 14.78
CA TRP A 108 -11.20 -8.03 15.31
C TRP A 108 -12.12 -6.82 15.54
N PRO A 109 -11.85 -5.99 16.57
CA PRO A 109 -12.57 -4.72 16.71
C PRO A 109 -12.33 -3.85 15.47
N ALA A 110 -12.99 -2.68 15.40
CA ALA A 110 -12.90 -1.72 14.29
C ALA A 110 -11.52 -1.05 14.13
N ILE A 111 -10.46 -1.86 14.16
CA ILE A 111 -9.08 -1.49 13.89
C ILE A 111 -8.96 -1.20 12.40
N PRO A 112 -8.28 -0.10 12.02
CA PRO A 112 -7.98 0.21 10.63
C PRO A 112 -7.25 -0.93 9.92
N ILE A 113 -7.54 -1.09 8.63
CA ILE A 113 -6.95 -2.13 7.78
C ILE A 113 -5.96 -1.48 6.81
N SER A 114 -4.80 -2.12 6.65
CA SER A 114 -3.81 -1.83 5.62
C SER A 114 -3.73 -3.02 4.66
N MET A 115 -3.85 -2.77 3.37
CA MET A 115 -3.59 -3.76 2.32
C MET A 115 -2.30 -3.41 1.60
N ARG A 116 -1.28 -4.25 1.80
CA ARG A 116 0.01 -4.16 1.13
C ARG A 116 0.45 -5.58 0.73
N PRO A 117 0.77 -5.86 -0.54
CA PRO A 117 1.31 -7.14 -0.95
C PRO A 117 2.66 -7.37 -0.27
N ASP A 118 2.86 -8.58 0.27
CA ASP A 118 4.04 -8.97 1.05
C ASP A 118 5.34 -8.91 0.23
N ARG A 119 5.25 -8.89 -1.11
CA ARG A 119 6.39 -8.85 -2.02
C ARG A 119 6.05 -8.05 -3.28
N MET A 120 7.01 -7.25 -3.76
CA MET A 120 6.91 -6.53 -5.04
C MET A 120 6.76 -7.43 -6.28
N MET A 121 6.86 -8.76 -6.12
CA MET A 121 7.06 -9.71 -7.22
C MET A 121 5.90 -10.67 -7.48
N SER A 122 4.98 -10.89 -6.53
CA SER A 122 3.86 -11.81 -6.76
C SER A 122 2.58 -11.03 -7.08
N PRO A 123 1.87 -11.35 -8.18
CA PRO A 123 0.54 -10.81 -8.42
C PRO A 123 -0.37 -11.18 -7.24
N PHE A 124 -1.21 -10.23 -6.83
CA PHE A 124 -2.26 -10.48 -5.85
C PHE A 124 -3.26 -11.44 -6.51
N PRO A 125 -3.64 -12.56 -5.88
CA PRO A 125 -4.69 -13.40 -6.44
C PRO A 125 -6.03 -12.64 -6.41
N ASP A 126 -6.90 -12.96 -7.35
CA ASP A 126 -8.14 -12.23 -7.57
C ASP A 126 -9.11 -12.30 -6.38
N ASP A 127 -9.01 -13.31 -5.52
CA ASP A 127 -9.95 -13.53 -4.42
C ASP A 127 -9.74 -12.59 -3.22
N ASP A 128 -8.54 -12.04 -3.08
CA ASP A 128 -8.13 -11.31 -1.87
C ASP A 128 -8.64 -9.86 -1.84
N ILE A 129 -9.02 -9.29 -2.99
CA ILE A 129 -9.53 -7.91 -3.03
C ILE A 129 -10.98 -7.78 -2.54
N SER A 130 -11.64 -8.89 -2.22
CA SER A 130 -12.98 -8.89 -1.62
C SER A 130 -13.03 -8.14 -0.29
N ALA A 131 -11.92 -8.14 0.47
CA ALA A 131 -11.78 -7.40 1.71
C ALA A 131 -12.01 -5.90 1.52
N LEU A 132 -11.66 -5.34 0.35
CA LEU A 132 -11.83 -3.91 0.04
C LEU A 132 -13.29 -3.44 0.13
N ARG A 133 -14.29 -4.34 0.22
CA ARG A 133 -15.69 -4.03 0.48
C ARG A 133 -15.95 -3.43 1.87
N GLN A 134 -15.01 -3.54 2.81
CA GLN A 134 -15.08 -2.88 4.13
C GLN A 134 -14.55 -1.43 4.06
N HIS A 135 -15.17 -0.60 3.22
CA HIS A 135 -14.65 0.72 2.81
C HIS A 135 -14.34 1.65 4.00
N ASP A 136 -15.10 1.49 5.08
CA ASP A 136 -15.02 2.27 6.31
C ASP A 136 -13.80 1.94 7.18
N ARG A 137 -13.09 0.83 6.91
CA ARG A 137 -11.97 0.37 7.72
C ARG A 137 -10.61 0.55 7.06
N PHE A 138 -10.54 0.63 5.74
CA PHE A 138 -9.25 0.76 5.04
C PHE A 138 -8.67 2.15 5.27
N CYS A 139 -7.51 2.18 5.91
CA CYS A 139 -6.68 3.37 6.03
C CYS A 139 -5.54 3.41 5.02
N GLU A 140 -5.26 2.27 4.38
CA GLU A 140 -4.14 2.17 3.47
C GLU A 140 -4.34 1.06 2.44
N ILE A 141 -4.06 1.41 1.18
CA ILE A 141 -4.14 0.51 0.03
C ILE A 141 -2.92 0.75 -0.85
N SER A 142 -2.09 -0.28 -1.04
CA SER A 142 -0.99 -0.26 -1.99
C SER A 142 -1.05 -1.49 -2.88
N LEU A 143 -1.36 -1.33 -4.16
CA LEU A 143 -1.60 -2.45 -5.08
C LEU A 143 -0.84 -2.29 -6.40
N ARG A 144 -0.30 -3.41 -6.90
CA ARG A 144 0.10 -3.55 -8.29
C ARG A 144 -1.07 -4.14 -9.06
N VAL A 145 -1.54 -3.41 -10.06
CA VAL A 145 -2.75 -3.72 -10.80
C VAL A 145 -2.42 -4.11 -12.24
N HIS A 146 -3.21 -5.04 -12.78
CA HIS A 146 -3.17 -5.52 -14.16
C HIS A 146 -4.63 -5.70 -14.63
N GLY A 147 -4.86 -5.88 -15.93
CA GLY A 147 -6.14 -5.61 -16.59
C GLY A 147 -7.41 -6.01 -15.82
N PRO A 148 -7.68 -7.31 -15.60
CA PRO A 148 -8.88 -7.74 -14.89
C PRO A 148 -8.94 -7.24 -13.44
N LEU A 149 -7.80 -7.27 -12.73
CA LEU A 149 -7.69 -6.79 -11.36
C LEU A 149 -7.98 -5.28 -11.24
N PHE A 150 -7.48 -4.48 -12.19
CA PHE A 150 -7.72 -3.04 -12.25
C PHE A 150 -9.21 -2.72 -12.39
N GLU A 151 -9.89 -3.41 -13.31
CA GLU A 151 -11.33 -3.23 -13.54
C GLU A 151 -12.14 -3.59 -12.28
N ARG A 152 -11.78 -4.68 -11.61
CA ARG A 152 -12.44 -5.11 -10.36
C ARG A 152 -12.20 -4.13 -9.21
N ILE A 153 -10.99 -3.60 -9.07
CA ILE A 153 -10.68 -2.54 -8.10
C ILE A 153 -11.50 -1.28 -8.39
N CYS A 154 -11.60 -0.88 -9.66
CA CYS A 154 -12.41 0.26 -10.08
C CYS A 154 -13.90 0.08 -9.74
N GLN A 155 -14.42 -1.15 -9.80
CA GLN A 155 -15.80 -1.47 -9.43
C GLN A 155 -16.01 -1.45 -7.91
N ILE A 156 -15.08 -2.02 -7.13
CA ILE A 156 -15.21 -2.06 -5.67
C ILE A 156 -15.03 -0.67 -5.08
N MET A 157 -14.06 0.09 -5.56
CA MET A 157 -13.69 1.39 -5.01
C MET A 157 -14.52 2.55 -5.58
N GLN A 158 -15.78 2.32 -5.98
CA GLN A 158 -16.68 3.41 -6.38
C GLN A 158 -17.30 4.15 -5.19
N GLY A 159 -17.28 3.52 -4.01
CA GLY A 159 -17.74 4.14 -2.76
C GLY A 159 -16.66 4.99 -2.09
N PRO A 160 -17.05 5.83 -1.11
CA PRO A 160 -16.10 6.62 -0.33
C PRO A 160 -15.26 5.73 0.60
N PHE A 161 -14.00 6.08 0.79
CA PHE A 161 -13.10 5.47 1.78
C PHE A 161 -12.73 6.52 2.85
N PRO A 162 -13.56 6.71 3.89
CA PRO A 162 -13.44 7.84 4.80
C PRO A 162 -12.18 7.81 5.67
N LEU A 163 -11.59 6.63 5.89
CA LEU A 163 -10.37 6.46 6.69
C LEU A 163 -9.09 6.40 5.85
N LEU A 164 -9.16 6.42 4.51
CA LEU A 164 -8.01 6.20 3.65
C LEU A 164 -7.00 7.35 3.77
N GLU A 165 -5.83 7.03 4.31
CA GLU A 165 -4.69 7.94 4.47
C GLU A 165 -3.65 7.74 3.38
N GLU A 166 -3.49 6.51 2.87
CA GLU A 166 -2.49 6.18 1.85
C GLU A 166 -3.11 5.36 0.71
N LEU A 167 -2.95 5.84 -0.52
CA LEU A 167 -3.30 5.12 -1.73
C LEU A 167 -2.10 5.07 -2.68
N SER A 168 -1.70 3.85 -3.04
CA SER A 168 -0.68 3.60 -4.05
C SER A 168 -1.19 2.59 -5.07
N LEU A 169 -1.33 3.00 -6.33
CA LEU A 169 -1.71 2.13 -7.43
C LEU A 169 -0.61 2.17 -8.50
N CYS A 170 -0.14 1.00 -8.91
CA CYS A 170 0.91 0.87 -9.92
C CYS A 170 0.49 -0.14 -10.99
N SER A 171 0.37 0.31 -12.24
CA SER A 171 0.23 -0.57 -13.40
C SER A 171 1.57 -0.72 -14.10
N THR A 172 1.94 -1.97 -14.40
CA THR A 172 3.13 -2.28 -15.22
C THR A 172 2.83 -2.39 -16.71
N GLU A 173 1.56 -2.43 -17.07
CA GLU A 173 1.10 -2.65 -18.45
C GLU A 173 1.49 -1.51 -19.37
N GLU A 174 1.73 -1.83 -20.64
CA GLU A 174 2.02 -0.83 -21.68
C GLU A 174 0.78 0.02 -21.99
N THR A 175 -0.42 -0.57 -21.87
CA THR A 175 -1.68 0.12 -22.08
C THR A 175 -1.98 1.07 -20.94
N VAL A 176 -2.39 2.28 -21.30
CA VAL A 176 -2.83 3.29 -20.33
C VAL A 176 -4.13 2.81 -19.70
N ARG A 177 -4.17 2.84 -18.37
CA ARG A 177 -5.37 2.54 -17.58
C ARG A 177 -5.94 3.83 -17.03
N VAL A 178 -7.26 3.99 -17.16
CA VAL A 178 -7.98 5.20 -16.75
C VAL A 178 -8.88 4.86 -15.56
N LEU A 179 -8.72 5.57 -14.46
CA LEU A 179 -9.59 5.45 -13.30
C LEU A 179 -10.96 6.11 -13.59
N PRO A 180 -12.09 5.50 -13.19
CA PRO A 180 -13.41 6.07 -13.40
C PRO A 180 -13.61 7.34 -12.55
N SER A 181 -14.53 8.21 -12.97
CA SER A 181 -14.83 9.45 -12.23
C SER A 181 -15.47 9.22 -10.86
N THR A 182 -16.06 8.05 -10.66
CA THR A 182 -16.65 7.61 -9.38
C THR A 182 -15.64 7.00 -8.42
N PHE A 183 -14.36 6.87 -8.81
CA PHE A 183 -13.34 6.28 -7.95
C PHE A 183 -13.22 7.02 -6.60
N LEU A 184 -13.19 6.27 -5.50
CA LEU A 184 -13.28 6.75 -4.11
C LEU A 184 -14.55 7.57 -3.80
N GLY A 185 -15.63 7.40 -4.56
CA GLY A 185 -16.80 8.28 -4.46
C GLY A 185 -16.49 9.74 -4.81
N GLY A 186 -15.35 10.00 -5.48
CA GLY A 186 -14.86 11.33 -5.83
C GLY A 186 -14.30 12.15 -4.66
N SER A 187 -14.09 11.56 -3.47
CA SER A 187 -13.56 12.27 -2.29
C SER A 187 -12.79 11.35 -1.35
N ALA A 188 -11.66 11.82 -0.83
CA ALA A 188 -10.88 11.13 0.19
C ALA A 188 -10.29 12.15 1.17
N PRO A 189 -11.08 12.64 2.14
CA PRO A 189 -10.72 13.81 2.94
C PRO A 189 -9.50 13.57 3.86
N ARG A 190 -9.21 12.31 4.20
CA ARG A 190 -8.06 11.92 5.03
C ARG A 190 -6.82 11.52 4.24
N LEU A 191 -6.86 11.60 2.91
CA LEU A 191 -5.76 11.13 2.08
C LEU A 191 -4.53 12.02 2.28
N ARG A 192 -3.44 11.40 2.72
CA ARG A 192 -2.15 12.03 3.01
C ARG A 192 -1.08 11.65 1.99
N VAL A 193 -1.16 10.45 1.44
CA VAL A 193 -0.23 9.94 0.45
C VAL A 193 -1.01 9.42 -0.74
N LEU A 194 -0.71 9.96 -1.92
CA LEU A 194 -1.25 9.48 -3.19
C LEU A 194 -0.11 9.18 -4.16
N SER A 195 -0.05 7.94 -4.63
CA SER A 195 0.93 7.46 -5.61
C SER A 195 0.20 6.75 -6.75
N LEU A 196 0.27 7.31 -7.96
CA LEU A 196 -0.30 6.71 -9.17
C LEU A 196 0.81 6.52 -10.21
N SER A 197 1.09 5.28 -10.60
CA SER A 197 2.08 4.94 -11.61
C SER A 197 1.46 4.13 -12.75
N GLY A 198 1.61 4.60 -13.99
CA GLY A 198 1.03 3.97 -15.18
C GLY A 198 -0.50 4.08 -15.26
N ILE A 199 -1.10 4.99 -14.48
CA ILE A 199 -2.55 5.16 -14.36
C ILE A 199 -2.89 6.64 -14.58
N VAL A 200 -3.89 6.88 -15.42
CA VAL A 200 -4.49 8.20 -15.66
C VAL A 200 -5.72 8.33 -14.78
N PHE A 201 -5.89 9.50 -14.17
CA PHE A 201 -7.05 9.79 -13.34
C PHE A 201 -7.64 11.16 -13.68
N PRO A 202 -8.65 11.24 -14.55
CA PRO A 202 -9.21 12.50 -15.01
C PRO A 202 -9.77 13.37 -13.88
N GLU A 203 -10.39 12.74 -12.87
CA GLU A 203 -10.94 13.42 -11.69
C GLU A 203 -9.91 13.72 -10.60
N LEU A 204 -8.61 13.54 -10.87
CA LEU A 204 -7.57 13.84 -9.90
C LEU A 204 -7.67 15.27 -9.33
N PRO A 205 -7.88 16.35 -10.11
CA PRO A 205 -8.04 17.70 -9.57
C PRO A 205 -9.14 17.81 -8.50
N ARG A 206 -10.27 17.12 -8.73
CA ARG A 206 -11.38 17.08 -7.78
C ARG A 206 -11.01 16.31 -6.52
N LEU A 207 -10.35 15.14 -6.66
CA LEU A 207 -9.88 14.37 -5.51
C LEU A 207 -8.89 15.21 -4.67
N LEU A 208 -7.92 15.86 -5.32
CA LEU A 208 -6.93 16.71 -4.64
C LEU A 208 -7.58 17.87 -3.88
N SER A 209 -8.62 18.48 -4.47
CA SER A 209 -9.40 19.55 -3.82
C SER A 209 -10.09 19.08 -2.54
N SER A 210 -10.47 17.79 -2.47
CA SER A 210 -11.06 17.19 -1.26
C SER A 210 -10.01 16.75 -0.22
N ALA A 211 -8.79 16.45 -0.66
CA ALA A 211 -7.70 15.94 0.18
C ALA A 211 -6.85 17.10 0.76
N SER A 212 -7.46 17.88 1.65
CA SER A 212 -6.79 19.03 2.29
C SER A 212 -5.54 18.64 3.11
N ASP A 213 -5.49 17.40 3.60
CA ASP A 213 -4.40 16.83 4.38
C ASP A 213 -3.30 16.15 3.55
N LEU A 214 -3.36 16.26 2.21
CA LEU A 214 -2.38 15.62 1.33
C LEU A 214 -0.96 16.13 1.63
N VAL A 215 -0.05 15.20 1.90
CA VAL A 215 1.35 15.48 2.24
C VAL A 215 2.26 15.09 1.07
N HIS A 216 2.05 13.90 0.49
CA HIS A 216 2.87 13.35 -0.58
C HIS A 216 2.02 13.07 -1.81
N LEU A 217 2.45 13.59 -2.96
CA LEU A 217 1.86 13.27 -4.26
C LEU A 217 2.94 12.76 -5.21
N TYR A 218 2.76 11.55 -5.70
CA TYR A 218 3.58 10.92 -6.72
C TYR A 218 2.72 10.54 -7.92
N LEU A 219 3.00 11.16 -9.06
CA LEU A 219 2.34 10.88 -10.33
C LEU A 219 3.37 10.45 -11.35
N GLN A 220 3.28 9.21 -11.81
CA GLN A 220 4.09 8.68 -12.89
C GLN A 220 3.17 8.29 -14.03
N GLN A 221 2.94 9.21 -14.96
CA GLN A 221 2.05 8.97 -16.09
C GLN A 221 2.86 8.50 -17.31
N ARG A 222 2.38 7.44 -17.96
CA ARG A 222 2.86 7.03 -19.28
C ARG A 222 2.12 7.82 -20.33
N VAL A 223 2.87 8.44 -21.22
CA VAL A 223 2.37 9.47 -22.12
C VAL A 223 1.74 8.82 -23.35
N SER A 224 0.41 8.71 -23.42
CA SER A 224 -0.35 8.65 -24.69
C SER A 224 -0.85 10.05 -25.03
N SER A 225 -0.69 10.52 -26.27
CA SER A 225 -0.71 11.94 -26.66
C SER A 225 -2.01 12.75 -26.41
N ILE A 226 -3.04 12.19 -25.76
CA ILE A 226 -4.40 12.77 -25.80
C ILE A 226 -5.03 13.02 -24.40
N GLU A 227 -4.56 12.40 -23.31
CA GLU A 227 -5.36 12.36 -22.05
C GLU A 227 -4.59 12.82 -20.79
N TYR A 228 -3.80 13.90 -20.88
CA TYR A 228 -3.18 14.48 -19.68
C TYR A 228 -4.16 15.30 -18.86
N ILE A 229 -3.93 15.26 -17.56
CA ILE A 229 -4.40 16.32 -16.67
C ILE A 229 -3.65 17.59 -17.07
N SER A 230 -4.37 18.64 -17.45
CA SER A 230 -3.72 19.92 -17.75
C SER A 230 -2.97 20.43 -16.51
N PRO A 231 -1.78 21.03 -16.68
CA PRO A 231 -1.03 21.61 -15.56
C PRO A 231 -1.87 22.58 -14.73
N GLU A 232 -2.72 23.38 -15.37
CA GLU A 232 -3.62 24.34 -14.72
C GLU A 232 -4.65 23.63 -13.83
N ALA A 233 -5.25 22.54 -14.32
CA ALA A 233 -6.18 21.74 -13.55
C ALA A 233 -5.50 21.08 -12.33
N LEU A 234 -4.27 20.57 -12.51
CA LEU A 234 -3.48 20.00 -11.42
C LEU A 234 -3.15 21.07 -10.36
N VAL A 235 -2.67 22.25 -10.77
CA VAL A 235 -2.37 23.37 -9.86
C VAL A 235 -3.62 23.81 -9.12
N SER A 236 -4.76 23.91 -9.80
CA SER A 236 -6.05 24.22 -9.18
C SER A 236 -6.41 23.20 -8.09
N GLY A 237 -6.26 21.90 -8.38
CA GLY A 237 -6.52 20.85 -7.39
C GLY A 237 -5.58 20.90 -6.19
N LEU A 238 -4.30 21.21 -6.41
CA LEU A 238 -3.30 21.30 -5.36
C LEU A 238 -3.42 22.55 -4.49
N SER A 239 -4.09 23.61 -4.96
CA SER A 239 -4.27 24.85 -4.20
C SER A 239 -4.98 24.64 -2.86
N ALA A 240 -5.78 23.58 -2.72
CA ALA A 240 -6.45 23.20 -1.48
C ALA A 240 -5.52 22.45 -0.49
N SER A 241 -4.43 21.84 -0.97
CA SER A 241 -3.54 21.00 -0.16
C SER A 241 -2.48 21.83 0.55
N THR A 242 -2.87 22.45 1.67
CA THR A 242 -1.98 23.32 2.49
C THR A 242 -0.81 22.57 3.15
N ARG A 243 -0.88 21.24 3.19
CA ARG A 243 0.09 20.37 3.88
C ARG A 243 1.04 19.62 2.95
N LEU A 244 0.97 19.90 1.64
CA LEU A 244 1.80 19.22 0.64
C LEU A 244 3.28 19.54 0.89
N LYS A 245 4.08 18.49 1.13
CA LYS A 245 5.53 18.60 1.35
C LYS A 245 6.34 18.05 0.19
N TYR A 246 5.81 17.03 -0.49
CA TYR A 246 6.51 16.35 -1.57
C TYR A 246 5.59 16.20 -2.78
N LEU A 247 6.04 16.74 -3.91
CA LEU A 247 5.39 16.61 -5.20
C LEU A 247 6.39 16.02 -6.19
N SER A 248 6.04 14.88 -6.76
CA SER A 248 6.79 14.25 -7.84
C SER A 248 5.85 13.99 -8.99
N VAL A 249 6.15 14.58 -10.15
CA VAL A 249 5.39 14.38 -11.37
C VAL A 249 6.36 13.96 -12.45
N TYR A 250 6.17 12.76 -12.98
CA TYR A 250 6.99 12.18 -14.03
C TYR A 250 6.12 11.82 -15.23
N PHE A 251 6.49 12.34 -16.39
CA PHE A 251 5.85 12.05 -17.66
C PHE A 251 6.79 11.20 -18.50
N ALA A 252 6.49 9.91 -18.63
CA ALA A 252 7.27 9.00 -19.45
C ALA A 252 6.77 9.06 -20.89
N ARG A 253 7.55 9.60 -21.84
CA ARG A 253 7.20 9.50 -23.26
C ARG A 253 7.05 8.02 -23.63
N ALA A 254 5.90 7.61 -24.16
CA ALA A 254 5.78 6.25 -24.71
C ALA A 254 6.89 6.08 -25.74
N LYS A 255 7.71 5.03 -25.58
CA LYS A 255 8.65 4.64 -26.63
C LYS A 255 7.79 4.28 -27.83
N SER A 256 7.65 5.21 -28.76
CA SER A 256 7.03 4.88 -30.04
C SER A 256 7.88 3.73 -30.60
N ARG A 257 7.25 2.60 -30.90
CA ARG A 257 7.85 1.53 -31.72
C ARG A 257 8.04 2.00 -33.17
N SER A 258 8.31 3.29 -33.37
CA SER A 258 8.61 3.90 -34.65
C SER A 258 10.07 3.60 -34.94
N ASN A 259 10.30 2.58 -35.75
CA ASN A 259 11.57 2.31 -36.42
C ASN A 259 11.87 3.36 -37.51
N THR A 260 11.32 4.57 -37.38
CA THR A 260 11.33 5.62 -38.39
C THR A 260 12.27 6.72 -37.93
N ARG A 261 13.43 6.75 -38.60
CA ARG A 261 14.42 7.80 -38.53
C ARG A 261 13.78 9.13 -38.97
N ASP A 262 14.28 10.21 -38.39
CA ASP A 262 14.10 11.62 -38.80
C ASP A 262 12.85 12.34 -38.29
N THR A 263 12.90 12.85 -37.05
CA THR A 263 12.21 14.12 -36.71
C THR A 263 12.79 14.80 -35.45
N VAL A 264 13.06 16.10 -35.57
CA VAL A 264 13.72 16.95 -34.57
C VAL A 264 12.75 17.33 -33.43
N PRO A 265 13.14 17.30 -32.14
CA PRO A 265 12.25 17.65 -31.02
C PRO A 265 12.21 19.15 -30.72
N THR A 266 11.01 19.68 -30.45
CA THR A 266 10.76 21.05 -29.96
C THR A 266 10.53 21.04 -28.46
N THR A 267 11.26 21.87 -27.71
CA THR A 267 11.16 22.04 -26.25
C THR A 267 10.33 23.28 -25.90
N VAL A 268 9.40 23.16 -24.96
CA VAL A 268 8.66 24.28 -24.35
C VAL A 268 8.85 24.20 -22.83
N GLY A 269 9.35 25.28 -22.22
CA GLY A 269 9.51 25.40 -20.77
C GLY A 269 8.59 26.47 -20.20
N ILE A 270 7.90 26.16 -19.10
CA ILE A 270 7.09 27.11 -18.32
C ILE A 270 7.69 27.19 -16.90
N PRO A 271 8.00 28.39 -16.38
CA PRO A 271 8.48 28.56 -15.01
C PRO A 271 7.31 28.64 -14.01
N LEU A 272 7.40 27.90 -12.90
CA LEU A 272 6.54 28.05 -11.72
C LEU A 272 7.36 28.59 -10.56
N SER A 273 6.89 29.67 -9.93
CA SER A 273 7.52 30.31 -8.76
C SER A 273 6.72 29.99 -7.50
N SER A 274 7.19 29.02 -6.70
CA SER A 274 6.71 28.80 -5.33
C SER A 274 7.91 28.49 -4.41
N PRO A 275 8.12 29.23 -3.31
CA PRO A 275 9.34 29.16 -2.50
C PRO A 275 9.48 27.90 -1.62
N HIS A 276 8.46 27.02 -1.56
CA HIS A 276 8.50 25.82 -0.71
C HIS A 276 8.40 24.49 -1.46
N LEU A 277 8.38 24.52 -2.78
CA LEU A 277 8.15 23.34 -3.62
C LEU A 277 9.48 22.86 -4.19
N GLN A 278 10.07 21.80 -3.60
CA GLN A 278 11.21 21.12 -4.21
C GLN A 278 10.69 20.26 -5.37
N ILE A 279 10.70 20.83 -6.58
CA ILE A 279 10.45 20.06 -7.81
C ILE A 279 11.73 19.27 -8.12
N LEU A 280 11.76 18.00 -7.73
CA LEU A 280 12.76 17.04 -8.22
C LEU A 280 12.38 16.63 -9.65
N GLY A 281 12.65 17.53 -10.60
CA GLY A 281 12.58 17.22 -12.02
C GLY A 281 13.76 16.33 -12.40
N SER A 282 13.56 15.01 -12.40
CA SER A 282 14.52 14.10 -13.04
C SER A 282 14.28 14.13 -14.54
N ALA A 283 15.05 14.96 -15.25
CA ALA A 283 15.18 14.82 -16.69
C ALA A 283 15.94 13.51 -16.94
N ALA A 284 15.22 12.46 -17.33
CA ALA A 284 15.84 11.23 -17.79
C ALA A 284 16.60 11.55 -19.10
N HIS A 285 17.90 11.84 -18.97
CA HIS A 285 18.82 11.86 -20.09
C HIS A 285 18.87 10.44 -20.66
N ALA A 286 18.22 10.23 -21.81
CA ALA A 286 18.49 9.08 -22.64
C ALA A 286 19.86 9.32 -23.28
N SER A 287 20.91 8.69 -22.73
CA SER A 287 22.16 8.52 -23.48
C SER A 287 21.85 7.68 -24.71
N ILE A 288 22.13 8.26 -25.87
CA ILE A 288 21.95 7.70 -27.22
C ILE A 288 22.87 6.49 -27.40
#